data_AF-A0AAE6R8L1-F1
#
_entry.id   AF-A0AAE6R8L1-F1
#
_cell.length_a   1.000
_cell.length_b   1.000
_cell.length_c   1.000
_cell.angle_alpha   90.00
_cell.angle_beta   90.00
_cell.angle_gamma   90.00
#
_symmetry.space_group_name_H-M   'P 1'
#
loop_
_entity.id
_entity.type
_entity.pdbx_description
1 polymer ?
#
loop_
_entity_poly.entity_id
_entity_poly.type
_entity_poly.pdbx_seq_one_letter_code
_entity_poly.pdbx_strand_id
1 'polypeptide(L)'
;MSATERFHHTANDCLERLADALWPDAKLALVIYTSDKPELDIVLKDSGLNVDEVVSTLRRRGGLSLDGENIYKRLICDAVVGAMACGKQNSNPAPEGHWGQEFWDIGRAEGALQEELAGALRLARKELDACQRVIHYAGGFAPAYVNDAQAAIKVADAVLEKIPA
;
A
#
# COMPACT_ATOMS: atom_id res chain seq x y z
N MET A 1 -22.78 43.46 -8.00
CA MET A 1 -21.87 42.43 -7.50
C MET A 1 -22.50 41.06 -7.66
N SER A 2 -21.77 40.12 -8.24
CA SER A 2 -22.18 38.71 -8.31
C SER A 2 -22.20 38.08 -6.91
N ALA A 3 -22.83 36.91 -6.75
CA ALA A 3 -22.83 36.17 -5.48
C ALA A 3 -21.40 35.82 -5.04
N THR A 4 -20.53 35.48 -6.00
CA THR A 4 -19.11 35.16 -5.80
C THR A 4 -18.31 36.37 -5.32
N GLU A 5 -18.52 37.55 -5.92
CA GLU A 5 -17.84 38.79 -5.48
C GLU A 5 -18.25 39.21 -4.06
N ARG A 6 -19.54 39.05 -3.70
CA ARG A 6 -20.03 39.32 -2.34
C ARG A 6 -19.41 38.35 -1.33
N PHE A 7 -19.34 37.07 -1.69
CA PHE A 7 -18.70 36.07 -0.86
C PHE A 7 -17.22 36.39 -0.63
N HIS A 8 -16.44 36.69 -1.68
CA HIS A 8 -15.02 37.03 -1.54
C HIS A 8 -14.78 38.27 -0.66
N HIS A 9 -15.56 39.34 -0.86
CA HIS A 9 -15.44 40.54 -0.02
C HIS A 9 -15.76 40.24 1.45
N THR A 10 -16.84 39.51 1.70
CA THR A 10 -17.27 39.16 3.07
C THR A 10 -16.28 38.22 3.73
N ALA A 11 -15.77 37.23 2.98
CA ALA A 11 -14.77 36.30 3.46
C ALA A 11 -13.48 37.04 3.81
N ASN A 12 -12.99 37.93 2.94
CA ASN A 12 -11.75 38.67 3.20
C ASN A 12 -11.84 39.55 4.45
N ASP A 13 -12.91 40.35 4.59
CA ASP A 13 -13.13 41.19 5.78
C ASP A 13 -13.17 40.37 7.09
N CYS A 14 -13.83 39.20 7.05
CA CYS A 14 -13.90 38.31 8.21
C CYS A 14 -12.55 37.65 8.51
N LEU A 15 -11.80 37.25 7.49
CA LEU A 15 -10.49 36.60 7.65
C LEU A 15 -9.47 37.57 8.22
N GLU A 16 -9.45 38.82 7.78
CA GLU A 16 -8.58 39.88 8.34
C GLU A 16 -8.86 40.09 9.84
N ARG A 17 -10.14 40.21 10.21
CA ARG A 17 -10.55 40.35 11.63
C ARG A 17 -10.20 39.14 12.49
N LEU A 18 -10.27 37.94 11.92
CA LEU A 18 -9.85 36.72 12.62
C LEU A 18 -8.33 36.69 12.77
N ALA A 19 -7.58 37.04 11.73
CA ALA A 19 -6.12 37.09 11.76
C ALA A 19 -5.61 38.07 12.83
N ASP A 20 -6.24 39.25 12.96
CA ASP A 20 -5.91 40.24 13.99
C ASP A 20 -6.12 39.73 15.43
N ALA A 21 -6.98 38.72 15.61
CA ALA A 21 -7.27 38.12 16.90
C ALA A 21 -6.39 36.90 17.24
N LEU A 22 -5.57 36.43 16.29
CA LEU A 22 -4.69 35.29 16.50
C LEU A 22 -3.38 35.71 17.18
N TRP A 23 -2.70 34.73 17.78
CA TRP A 23 -1.36 34.93 18.32
C TRP A 23 -0.34 35.17 17.18
N PRO A 24 0.82 35.81 17.48
CA PRO A 24 1.88 35.99 16.50
C PRO A 24 2.25 34.67 15.81
N ASP A 25 2.51 34.73 14.51
CA ASP A 25 2.86 33.60 13.63
C ASP A 25 1.80 32.51 13.44
N ALA A 26 0.62 32.66 14.04
CA ALA A 26 -0.52 31.82 13.72
C ALA A 26 -0.83 31.88 12.22
N LYS A 27 -1.28 30.76 11.67
CA LYS A 27 -1.73 30.66 10.29
C LYS A 27 -3.18 30.22 10.24
N LEU A 28 -3.92 30.83 9.33
CA LEU A 28 -5.34 30.58 9.13
C LEU A 28 -5.58 29.89 7.79
N ALA A 29 -6.48 28.91 7.82
CA ALA A 29 -7.02 28.25 6.65
C ALA A 29 -8.53 28.06 6.84
N LEU A 30 -9.30 28.41 5.83
CA LEU A 30 -10.73 28.19 5.75
C LEU A 30 -11.02 27.25 4.59
N VAL A 31 -11.61 26.09 4.92
CA VAL A 31 -12.06 25.10 3.94
C VAL A 31 -13.58 25.11 3.94
N ILE A 32 -14.16 25.31 2.77
CA ILE A 32 -15.60 25.25 2.55
C ILE A 32 -15.83 24.13 1.54
N TYR A 33 -16.65 23.16 1.92
CA TYR A 33 -17.00 22.04 1.06
C TYR A 33 -18.51 21.88 1.00
N THR A 34 -18.98 21.27 -0.08
CA THR A 34 -20.36 20.78 -0.19
C THR A 34 -20.30 19.28 -0.38
N SER A 35 -21.04 18.53 0.43
CA SER A 35 -21.07 17.07 0.32
C SER A 35 -21.36 16.63 -1.11
N ASP A 36 -20.57 15.67 -1.60
CA ASP A 36 -20.66 15.07 -2.93
C ASP A 36 -20.45 16.03 -4.12
N LYS A 37 -19.89 17.23 -3.88
CA LYS A 37 -19.64 18.26 -4.91
C LYS A 37 -18.24 18.87 -4.80
N PRO A 38 -17.17 18.09 -5.03
CA PRO A 38 -15.79 18.55 -4.87
C PRO A 38 -15.43 19.72 -5.80
N GLU A 39 -16.14 19.90 -6.92
CA GLU A 39 -15.97 21.01 -7.84
C GLU A 39 -16.34 22.38 -7.24
N LEU A 40 -17.08 22.38 -6.12
CA LEU A 40 -17.48 23.59 -5.39
C LEU A 40 -16.57 23.87 -4.18
N ASP A 41 -15.56 23.04 -3.94
CA ASP A 41 -14.69 23.20 -2.77
C ASP A 41 -13.85 24.48 -2.90
N ILE A 42 -13.83 25.26 -1.82
CA ILE A 42 -13.07 26.52 -1.74
C ILE A 42 -12.09 26.39 -0.57
N VAL A 43 -10.82 26.69 -0.85
CA VAL A 43 -9.76 26.79 0.16
C VAL A 43 -9.19 28.20 0.16
N LEU A 44 -9.40 28.93 1.25
CA LEU A 44 -8.74 30.20 1.52
C LEU A 44 -7.65 29.96 2.56
N LYS A 45 -6.44 30.45 2.31
CA LYS A 45 -5.27 30.19 3.17
C LYS A 45 -4.32 31.36 3.21
N ASP A 46 -3.67 31.51 4.36
CA ASP A 46 -2.60 32.48 4.54
C ASP A 46 -1.39 32.20 3.63
N SER A 47 -0.67 33.27 3.30
CA SER A 47 0.62 33.16 2.64
C SER A 47 1.64 32.42 3.52
N GLY A 48 2.33 31.45 2.91
CA GLY A 48 3.31 30.60 3.60
C GLY A 48 2.70 29.56 4.54
N LEU A 49 1.38 29.32 4.49
CA LEU A 49 0.76 28.21 5.22
C LEU A 49 1.36 26.87 4.78
N ASN A 50 1.87 26.10 5.73
CA ASN A 50 2.27 24.71 5.50
C ASN A 50 1.05 23.79 5.57
N VAL A 51 0.70 23.16 4.44
CA VAL A 51 -0.48 22.30 4.32
C VAL A 51 -0.34 21.00 5.13
N ASP A 52 0.88 20.50 5.31
CA ASP A 52 1.13 19.30 6.12
C ASP A 52 0.85 19.56 7.61
N GLU A 53 1.11 20.77 8.09
CA GLU A 53 0.74 21.17 9.45
C GLU A 53 -0.76 21.37 9.62
N VAL A 54 -1.48 21.78 8.57
CA VAL A 54 -2.95 21.81 8.60
C VAL A 54 -3.49 20.39 8.75
N VAL A 55 -3.02 19.44 7.94
CA VAL A 55 -3.41 18.04 8.06
C VAL A 55 -3.09 17.51 9.45
N SER A 56 -1.88 17.77 9.95
CA SER A 56 -1.45 17.36 11.29
C SER A 56 -2.32 17.97 12.39
N THR A 57 -2.73 19.23 12.25
CA THR A 57 -3.64 19.91 13.17
C THR A 57 -5.04 19.29 13.13
N LEU A 58 -5.59 19.00 11.95
CA LEU A 58 -6.87 18.31 11.80
C LEU A 58 -6.83 16.88 12.39
N ARG A 59 -5.70 16.17 12.29
CA ARG A 59 -5.53 14.86 12.94
C ARG A 59 -5.51 14.98 14.46
N ARG A 60 -4.75 15.93 15.01
CA ARG A 60 -4.62 16.13 16.47
C ARG A 60 -5.88 16.71 17.12
N ARG A 61 -6.61 17.58 16.42
CA ARG A 61 -7.68 18.42 17.00
C ARG A 61 -9.01 18.37 16.25
N GLY A 62 -9.00 18.11 14.95
CA GLY A 62 -10.19 18.14 14.08
C GLY A 62 -10.90 16.79 13.92
N GLY A 63 -10.48 15.75 14.64
CA GLY A 63 -11.11 14.43 14.56
C GLY A 63 -10.81 13.68 13.25
N LEU A 64 -9.77 14.09 12.51
CA LEU A 64 -9.28 13.36 11.34
C LEU A 64 -8.55 12.07 11.82
N SER A 65 -9.33 11.11 12.31
CA SER A 65 -8.88 9.79 12.77
C SER A 65 -8.37 8.96 11.60
N LEU A 66 -7.63 7.89 11.88
CA LEU A 66 -7.32 6.82 10.93
C LEU A 66 -8.55 5.96 10.58
N ASP A 67 -9.54 5.88 11.46
CA ASP A 67 -10.67 4.94 11.30
C ASP A 67 -11.81 5.46 10.39
N GLY A 68 -11.82 6.76 10.08
CA GLY A 68 -12.84 7.34 9.20
C GLY A 68 -12.63 7.07 7.70
N GLU A 69 -13.71 6.98 6.93
CA GLU A 69 -13.65 6.85 5.47
C GLU A 69 -13.21 8.17 4.82
N ASN A 70 -11.93 8.24 4.44
CA ASN A 70 -11.33 9.38 3.76
C ASN A 70 -10.62 8.86 2.50
N ILE A 71 -10.85 9.51 1.36
CA ILE A 71 -10.30 9.11 0.05
C ILE A 71 -8.77 9.18 0.00
N TYR A 72 -8.15 10.18 0.64
CA TYR A 72 -6.70 10.32 0.74
C TYR A 72 -6.04 9.09 1.38
N LYS A 73 -6.61 8.51 2.44
CA LYS A 73 -6.09 7.26 3.03
C LYS A 73 -6.21 6.09 2.09
N ARG A 74 -7.35 5.96 1.41
CA ARG A 74 -7.58 4.90 0.43
C ARG A 74 -6.52 4.96 -0.66
N LEU A 75 -6.25 6.15 -1.20
CA LEU A 75 -5.19 6.36 -2.18
C LEU A 75 -3.79 6.02 -1.66
N ILE A 76 -3.47 6.34 -0.39
CA ILE A 76 -2.21 5.89 0.22
C ILE A 76 -2.14 4.37 0.30
N CYS A 77 -3.18 3.71 0.80
CA CYS A 77 -3.23 2.26 0.90
C CYS A 77 -3.10 1.61 -0.49
N ASP A 78 -3.79 2.13 -1.49
CA ASP A 78 -3.73 1.65 -2.87
C ASP A 78 -2.30 1.80 -3.43
N ALA A 79 -1.64 2.93 -3.17
CA ALA A 79 -0.26 3.15 -3.56
C ALA A 79 0.72 2.18 -2.87
N VAL A 80 0.54 1.91 -1.56
CA VAL A 80 1.34 0.94 -0.81
C VAL A 80 1.15 -0.48 -1.34
N VAL A 81 -0.10 -0.89 -1.56
CA VAL A 81 -0.43 -2.21 -2.13
C VAL A 81 0.15 -2.34 -3.54
N GLY A 82 0.03 -1.30 -4.37
CA GLY A 82 0.61 -1.26 -5.70
C GLY A 82 2.13 -1.40 -5.69
N ALA A 83 2.82 -0.65 -4.82
CA ALA A 83 4.27 -0.73 -4.67
C ALA A 83 4.73 -2.15 -4.29
N MET A 84 4.08 -2.77 -3.29
CA MET A 84 4.40 -4.15 -2.89
C MET A 84 4.13 -5.16 -4.02
N ALA A 85 3.02 -5.00 -4.75
CA ALA A 85 2.67 -5.89 -5.86
C ALA A 85 3.68 -5.80 -7.02
N CYS A 86 4.09 -4.57 -7.38
CA CYS A 86 5.14 -4.32 -8.36
C CYS A 86 6.49 -4.88 -7.89
N GLY A 87 6.85 -4.66 -6.63
CA GLY A 87 8.05 -5.22 -5.99
C GLY A 87 8.10 -6.73 -6.11
N LYS A 88 7.02 -7.40 -5.71
CA LYS A 88 6.89 -8.87 -5.80
C LYS A 88 7.13 -9.40 -7.21
N GLN A 89 6.73 -8.65 -8.22
CA GLN A 89 6.89 -8.99 -9.63
C GLN A 89 8.21 -8.50 -10.23
N ASN A 90 9.08 -7.86 -9.44
CA ASN A 90 10.29 -7.20 -9.90
C ASN A 90 10.09 -6.18 -11.02
N SER A 91 8.95 -5.50 -11.01
CA SER A 91 8.57 -4.59 -12.08
C SER A 91 8.34 -3.19 -11.53
N ASN A 92 8.49 -2.19 -12.41
CA ASN A 92 8.15 -0.80 -12.11
C ASN A 92 8.69 -0.30 -10.74
N PRO A 93 10.02 -0.27 -10.55
CA PRO A 93 10.61 0.22 -9.31
C PRO A 93 10.18 1.66 -9.04
N ALA A 94 10.13 2.02 -7.77
CA ALA A 94 9.82 3.40 -7.40
C ALA A 94 10.91 4.35 -7.94
N PRO A 95 10.56 5.59 -8.33
CA PRO A 95 11.56 6.60 -8.67
C PRO A 95 12.54 6.84 -7.52
N GLU A 96 13.75 7.28 -7.83
CA GLU A 96 14.77 7.58 -6.84
C GLU A 96 14.26 8.62 -5.81
N GLY A 97 14.46 8.32 -4.52
CA GLY A 97 14.01 9.17 -3.41
C GLY A 97 12.50 9.14 -3.15
N HIS A 98 11.71 8.35 -3.89
CA HIS A 98 10.29 8.23 -3.65
C HIS A 98 10.00 7.40 -2.39
N TRP A 99 9.11 7.89 -1.53
CA TRP A 99 8.72 7.24 -0.26
C TRP A 99 8.23 5.80 -0.43
N GLY A 100 7.68 5.48 -1.61
CA GLY A 100 7.17 4.15 -1.96
C GLY A 100 8.25 3.08 -2.14
N GLN A 101 9.54 3.44 -2.21
CA GLN A 101 10.63 2.50 -2.45
C GLN A 101 10.68 1.40 -1.38
N GLU A 102 10.49 1.75 -0.10
CA GLU A 102 10.52 0.78 1.01
C GLU A 102 9.46 -0.33 0.82
N PHE A 103 8.26 0.04 0.40
CA PHE A 103 7.19 -0.92 0.13
C PHE A 103 7.45 -1.78 -1.10
N TRP A 104 8.08 -1.20 -2.13
CA TRP A 104 8.54 -1.97 -3.29
C TRP A 104 9.62 -2.98 -2.89
N ASP A 105 10.59 -2.58 -2.07
CA ASP A 105 11.66 -3.45 -1.58
C ASP A 105 11.12 -4.61 -0.75
N ILE A 106 10.12 -4.37 0.11
CA ILE A 106 9.42 -5.42 0.85
C ILE A 106 8.80 -6.43 -0.12
N GLY A 107 8.07 -5.94 -1.13
CA GLY A 107 7.49 -6.79 -2.17
C GLY A 107 8.56 -7.61 -2.88
N ARG A 108 9.67 -6.97 -3.28
CA ARG A 108 10.76 -7.63 -4.00
C ARG A 108 11.42 -8.71 -3.16
N ALA A 109 11.72 -8.43 -1.89
CA ALA A 109 12.29 -9.42 -0.98
C ALA A 109 11.40 -10.66 -0.85
N GLU A 110 10.09 -10.47 -0.65
CA GLU A 110 9.12 -11.57 -0.57
C GLU A 110 9.03 -12.35 -1.89
N GLY A 111 8.97 -11.66 -3.03
CA GLY A 111 8.95 -12.30 -4.34
C GLY A 111 10.20 -13.15 -4.58
N ALA A 112 11.38 -12.63 -4.22
CA ALA A 112 12.65 -13.33 -4.44
C ALA A 112 12.74 -14.58 -3.56
N LEU A 113 12.35 -14.47 -2.28
CA LEU A 113 12.29 -15.62 -1.38
C LEU A 113 11.29 -16.67 -1.87
N GLN A 114 10.13 -16.25 -2.40
CA GLN A 114 9.15 -17.17 -2.98
C GLN A 114 9.70 -17.91 -4.20
N GLU A 115 10.42 -17.21 -5.10
CA GLU A 115 11.09 -17.81 -6.25
C GLU A 115 12.14 -18.84 -5.82
N GLU A 116 12.99 -18.50 -4.85
CA GLU A 116 14.01 -19.41 -4.30
C GLU A 116 13.37 -20.65 -3.64
N LEU A 117 12.33 -20.45 -2.82
CA LEU A 117 11.60 -21.53 -2.17
C LEU A 117 10.92 -22.46 -3.19
N ALA A 118 10.29 -21.91 -4.23
CA ALA A 118 9.71 -22.68 -5.30
C ALA A 118 10.78 -23.48 -6.07
N GLY A 119 11.94 -22.88 -6.33
CA GLY A 119 13.09 -23.56 -6.91
C GLY A 119 13.60 -24.72 -6.06
N ALA A 120 13.79 -24.50 -4.76
CA ALA A 120 14.21 -25.53 -3.82
C ALA A 120 13.20 -26.69 -3.73
N LEU A 121 11.90 -26.37 -3.70
CA LEU A 121 10.83 -27.37 -3.69
C LEU A 121 10.79 -28.19 -4.98
N ARG A 122 10.95 -27.55 -6.15
CA ARG A 122 11.05 -28.24 -7.46
C ARG A 122 12.24 -29.20 -7.47
N LEU A 123 13.39 -28.77 -6.96
CA LEU A 123 14.59 -29.62 -6.87
C LEU A 123 14.36 -30.80 -5.92
N ALA A 124 13.90 -30.56 -4.69
CA ALA A 124 13.64 -31.61 -3.71
C ALA A 124 12.64 -32.65 -4.22
N ARG A 125 11.57 -32.20 -4.88
CA ARG A 125 10.59 -33.08 -5.52
C ARG A 125 11.25 -33.96 -6.59
N LYS A 126 12.05 -33.36 -7.48
CA LYS A 126 12.75 -34.09 -8.55
C LYS A 126 13.67 -35.18 -7.99
N GLU A 127 14.45 -34.86 -6.96
CA GLU A 127 15.36 -35.82 -6.33
C GLU A 127 14.61 -36.94 -5.61
N LEU A 128 13.52 -36.62 -4.91
CA LEU A 128 12.68 -37.62 -4.23
C LEU A 128 12.06 -38.60 -5.25
N ASP A 129 11.50 -38.08 -6.34
CA ASP A 129 10.93 -38.88 -7.44
C ASP A 129 12.00 -39.75 -8.12
N ALA A 130 13.21 -39.22 -8.35
CA ALA A 130 14.33 -40.01 -8.87
C ALA A 130 14.73 -41.16 -7.91
N CYS A 131 14.85 -40.88 -6.61
CA CYS A 131 15.12 -41.89 -5.59
C CYS A 131 14.05 -42.98 -5.56
N GLN A 132 12.76 -42.60 -5.61
CA GLN A 132 11.66 -43.56 -5.65
C GLN A 132 11.76 -44.49 -6.86
N ARG A 133 12.04 -43.96 -8.06
CA ARG A 133 12.21 -44.78 -9.26
C ARG A 133 13.37 -45.77 -9.13
N VAL A 134 14.55 -45.30 -8.72
CA VAL A 134 15.74 -46.15 -8.58
C VAL A 134 15.49 -47.29 -7.59
N ILE A 135 14.82 -47.00 -6.48
CA ILE A 135 14.58 -47.99 -5.44
C ILE A 135 13.49 -48.98 -5.84
N HIS A 136 12.49 -48.54 -6.60
CA HIS A 136 11.54 -49.44 -7.25
C HIS A 136 12.26 -50.44 -8.17
N TYR A 137 13.24 -49.98 -8.97
CA TYR A 137 14.07 -50.87 -9.79
C TYR A 137 14.96 -51.81 -8.96
N ALA A 138 15.36 -51.42 -7.74
CA ALA A 138 16.24 -52.20 -6.86
C ALA A 138 15.51 -53.21 -5.94
N GLY A 139 14.18 -53.36 -6.05
CA GLY A 139 13.41 -54.32 -5.25
C GLY A 139 12.62 -53.73 -4.07
N GLY A 140 12.62 -52.40 -3.91
CA GLY A 140 11.60 -51.65 -3.17
C GLY A 140 11.85 -51.32 -1.70
N PHE A 141 11.01 -50.41 -1.18
CA PHE A 141 10.84 -50.07 0.24
C PHE A 141 9.58 -50.75 0.82
N ALA A 142 9.42 -50.68 2.15
CA ALA A 142 8.14 -50.96 2.78
C ALA A 142 7.01 -50.10 2.16
N PRO A 143 5.83 -50.66 1.83
CA PRO A 143 4.75 -49.94 1.12
C PRO A 143 4.32 -48.63 1.77
N ALA A 144 4.34 -48.54 3.11
CA ALA A 144 3.97 -47.33 3.84
C ALA A 144 4.85 -46.14 3.47
N TYR A 145 6.18 -46.33 3.38
CA TYR A 145 7.12 -45.27 3.03
C TYR A 145 6.89 -44.72 1.61
N VAL A 146 6.56 -45.61 0.67
CA VAL A 146 6.27 -45.22 -0.72
C VAL A 146 4.99 -44.39 -0.78
N ASN A 147 3.94 -44.82 -0.06
CA ASN A 147 2.66 -44.10 0.00
C ASN A 147 2.82 -42.70 0.62
N ASP A 148 3.57 -42.59 1.72
CA ASP A 148 3.79 -41.31 2.41
C ASP A 148 4.57 -40.33 1.54
N ALA A 149 5.61 -40.81 0.86
CA ALA A 149 6.41 -39.97 -0.03
C ALA A 149 5.61 -39.54 -1.29
N GLN A 150 4.77 -40.42 -1.85
CA GLN A 150 3.84 -40.05 -2.93
C GLN A 150 2.81 -39.01 -2.48
N ALA A 151 2.28 -39.15 -1.25
CA ALA A 151 1.37 -38.16 -0.68
C ALA A 151 2.05 -36.79 -0.52
N ALA A 152 3.30 -36.76 -0.04
CA ALA A 152 4.09 -35.53 0.08
C ALA A 152 4.37 -34.88 -1.29
N ILE A 153 4.72 -35.66 -2.31
CA ILE A 153 4.89 -35.16 -3.69
C ILE A 153 3.60 -34.54 -4.21
N LYS A 154 2.45 -35.19 -3.98
CA LYS A 154 1.15 -34.65 -4.41
C LYS A 154 0.83 -33.30 -3.75
N VAL A 155 1.18 -33.12 -2.47
CA VAL A 155 1.04 -31.83 -1.78
C VAL A 155 1.95 -30.78 -2.40
N ALA A 156 3.22 -31.12 -2.66
CA ALA A 156 4.17 -30.23 -3.30
C ALA A 156 3.70 -29.80 -4.71
N ASP A 157 3.19 -30.74 -5.50
CA ASP A 157 2.62 -30.48 -6.84
C ASP A 157 1.46 -29.50 -6.78
N ALA A 158 0.51 -29.71 -5.87
CA ALA A 158 -0.64 -28.83 -5.72
C ALA A 158 -0.26 -27.39 -5.30
N VAL A 159 0.88 -27.19 -4.63
CA VAL A 159 1.42 -25.86 -4.32
C VAL A 159 2.15 -25.27 -5.52
N LEU A 160 3.00 -26.06 -6.18
CA LEU A 160 3.77 -25.62 -7.34
C LEU A 160 2.88 -25.23 -8.52
N GLU A 161 1.74 -25.89 -8.72
CA GLU A 161 0.75 -25.53 -9.75
C GLU A 161 0.18 -24.11 -9.58
N LYS A 162 0.21 -23.56 -8.36
CA LYS A 162 -0.27 -22.20 -8.07
C LYS A 162 0.80 -21.14 -8.31
N ILE A 163 2.05 -21.53 -8.50
CA ILE A 163 3.19 -20.63 -8.67
C ILE A 163 3.59 -20.67 -10.15
N PRO A 164 3.54 -19.55 -10.88
CA PRO A 164 3.97 -19.51 -12.28
C PRO A 164 5.41 -20.03 -12.44
N ALA A 165 5.68 -20.65 -13.59
CA ALA A 165 6.96 -21.28 -13.89
C ALA A 165 8.09 -20.26 -13.96
#